data_AF-A0A4Q2YU48-F1
#
_entry.id   AF-A0A4Q2YU48-F1
#
_cell.length_a   1.000
_cell.length_b   1.000
_cell.length_c   1.000
_cell.angle_alpha   90.00
_cell.angle_beta   90.00
_cell.angle_gamma   90.00
#
_symmetry.space_group_name_H-M   'P 1'
#
loop_
_entity.id
_entity.type
_entity.pdbx_description
1 polymer ?
#
loop_
_entity_poly.entity_id
_entity_poly.type
_entity_poly.pdbx_seq_one_letter_code
_entity_poly.pdbx_strand_id
1 'polypeptide(L)'
;MQLGCDLQTLTDSLSGALGDVKFMFLTRRNILRRQVSNLRCIYKDVSHTKNLENVNFDKVRMDSESMRDWSYDYTKRHAQLADFLEASHARQEAVRQFAAARGELHLEYEDFEKNPLSGAERIFDFLEVPRIQAKSPLLKTGDRPLSDLIENYDEVSRSLKDTRWESMLE
;
A
#
# COMPACT_ATOMS: atom_id res chain seq x y z
N MET A 1 -9.94 -1.23 3.72
CA MET A 1 -10.80 -2.03 4.62
C MET A 1 -10.66 -1.43 6.00
N GLN A 2 -11.35 -0.32 6.23
CA GLN A 2 -11.47 0.36 7.52
C GLN A 2 -12.98 0.51 7.72
N LEU A 3 -13.48 0.21 8.93
CA LEU A 3 -14.90 0.09 9.34
C LEU A 3 -15.51 -1.31 9.20
N GLY A 4 -15.01 -2.31 9.94
CA GLY A 4 -15.82 -3.43 10.45
C GLY A 4 -16.61 -4.32 9.45
N CYS A 5 -16.53 -4.10 8.15
CA CYS A 5 -17.14 -4.91 7.12
C CYS A 5 -16.05 -5.71 6.40
N ASP A 6 -16.31 -7.01 6.21
CA ASP A 6 -15.50 -7.83 5.33
C ASP A 6 -15.67 -7.39 3.86
N LEU A 7 -14.72 -7.79 3.01
CA LEU A 7 -14.70 -7.40 1.59
C LEU A 7 -15.98 -7.81 0.86
N GLN A 8 -16.53 -8.98 1.18
CA GLN A 8 -17.73 -9.52 0.55
C GLN A 8 -18.93 -8.61 0.82
N THR A 9 -19.14 -8.26 2.09
CA THR A 9 -20.21 -7.34 2.51
C THR A 9 -20.08 -5.98 1.83
N LEU A 10 -18.86 -5.44 1.73
CA LEU A 10 -18.62 -4.16 1.07
C LEU A 10 -18.91 -4.23 -0.43
N THR A 11 -18.38 -5.23 -1.14
CA THR A 11 -18.59 -5.34 -2.59
C THR A 11 -20.05 -5.57 -2.92
N ASP A 12 -20.74 -6.44 -2.18
CA ASP A 12 -22.15 -6.74 -2.42
C ASP A 12 -23.04 -5.51 -2.16
N SER A 13 -22.75 -4.76 -1.09
CA SER A 13 -23.47 -3.52 -0.79
C SER A 13 -23.26 -2.48 -1.89
N LEU A 14 -22.04 -2.33 -2.40
CA LEU A 14 -21.74 -1.38 -3.47
C LEU A 14 -22.38 -1.79 -4.80
N SER A 15 -22.33 -3.07 -5.17
CA SER A 15 -23.04 -3.59 -6.35
C SER A 15 -24.54 -3.40 -6.23
N GLY A 16 -25.13 -3.64 -5.06
CA GLY A 16 -26.55 -3.42 -4.83
C GLY A 16 -26.96 -1.95 -4.95
N ALA A 17 -26.09 -1.02 -4.56
CA ALA A 17 -26.37 0.42 -4.58
C ALA A 17 -26.08 1.10 -5.93
N LEU A 18 -25.02 0.68 -6.62
CA LEU A 18 -24.49 1.35 -7.82
C LEU A 18 -24.80 0.59 -9.12
N GLY A 19 -25.29 -0.65 -9.03
CA GLY A 19 -25.56 -1.50 -10.19
C GLY A 19 -24.30 -2.20 -10.71
N ASP A 20 -24.13 -2.20 -12.03
CA ASP A 20 -23.01 -2.88 -12.68
C ASP A 20 -21.69 -2.14 -12.43
N VAL A 21 -20.94 -2.61 -11.42
CA VAL A 21 -19.64 -2.08 -11.03
C VAL A 21 -18.60 -3.17 -11.05
N LYS A 22 -17.42 -2.85 -11.58
CA LYS A 22 -16.25 -3.72 -11.54
C LYS A 22 -15.33 -3.31 -10.40
N PHE A 23 -14.89 -4.27 -9.59
CA PHE A 23 -13.93 -4.03 -8.51
C PHE A 23 -12.51 -4.31 -8.96
N MET A 24 -11.59 -3.43 -8.55
CA MET A 24 -10.15 -3.60 -8.72
C MET A 24 -9.48 -3.46 -7.36
N PHE A 25 -8.56 -4.38 -7.07
CA PHE A 25 -7.84 -4.39 -5.80
C PHE A 25 -6.38 -4.07 -6.06
N LEU A 26 -5.87 -3.09 -5.33
CA LEU A 26 -4.47 -2.68 -5.37
C LEU A 26 -3.81 -3.01 -4.05
N THR A 27 -2.75 -3.82 -4.10
CA THR A 27 -1.87 -4.09 -2.96
C THR A 27 -0.47 -3.56 -3.24
N ARG A 28 0.37 -3.52 -2.21
CA ARG A 28 1.77 -3.06 -2.31
C ARG A 28 2.65 -4.06 -1.59
N ARG A 29 3.56 -4.70 -2.32
CA ARG A 29 4.44 -5.75 -1.77
C ARG A 29 5.30 -5.21 -0.63
N ASN A 30 5.90 -4.04 -0.80
CA ASN A 30 6.70 -3.45 0.27
C ASN A 30 5.79 -2.78 1.33
N ILE A 31 5.36 -3.59 2.29
CA ILE A 31 4.47 -3.19 3.40
C ILE A 31 5.15 -2.16 4.31
N LEU A 32 6.47 -2.29 4.56
CA LEU A 32 7.23 -1.35 5.39
C LEU A 32 7.22 0.04 4.77
N ARG A 33 7.55 0.13 3.48
CA ARG A 33 7.53 1.37 2.71
C ARG A 33 6.14 1.98 2.63
N ARG A 34 5.09 1.17 2.50
CA ARG A 34 3.69 1.63 2.62
C ARG A 34 3.45 2.28 3.98
N GLN A 35 3.87 1.62 5.05
CA GLN A 35 3.66 2.11 6.41
C GLN A 35 4.43 3.42 6.65
N VAL A 36 5.68 3.53 6.22
CA VAL A 36 6.45 4.78 6.25
C VAL A 36 5.73 5.89 5.50
N SER A 37 5.20 5.59 4.31
CA SER A 37 4.40 6.54 3.55
C SER A 37 3.18 7.02 4.33
N ASN A 38 2.44 6.12 4.99
CA ASN A 38 1.28 6.49 5.81
C ASN A 38 1.67 7.36 7.00
N LEU A 39 2.75 7.02 7.71
CA LEU A 39 3.25 7.81 8.84
C LEU A 39 3.64 9.22 8.38
N ARG A 40 4.25 9.36 7.20
CA ARG A 40 4.57 10.67 6.61
C ARG A 40 3.32 11.46 6.25
N CYS A 41 2.29 10.82 5.69
CA CYS A 41 1.01 11.48 5.45
C CYS A 41 0.38 11.97 6.76
N ILE A 42 0.34 11.13 7.80
CA ILE A 42 -0.33 11.43 9.07
C ILE A 42 0.39 12.51 9.87
N TYR A 43 1.71 12.40 10.00
CA TYR A 43 2.47 13.27 10.90
C TYR A 43 2.99 14.54 10.24
N LYS A 44 3.07 14.57 8.91
CA LYS A 44 3.75 15.63 8.17
C LYS A 44 2.93 16.24 7.04
N ASP A 45 1.68 15.80 6.84
CA ASP A 45 0.77 16.26 5.78
C ASP A 45 1.39 16.15 4.36
N VAL A 46 2.29 15.17 4.17
CA VAL A 46 2.97 14.96 2.89
C VAL A 46 2.17 13.96 2.07
N SER A 47 1.35 14.47 1.16
CA SER A 47 0.76 13.67 0.07
C SER A 47 1.13 14.26 -1.29
N HIS A 48 1.21 13.41 -2.32
CA HIS A 48 1.56 13.69 -3.72
C HIS A 48 1.64 15.19 -4.10
N THR A 49 2.85 15.74 -4.21
CA THR A 49 3.05 17.13 -4.61
C THR A 49 3.36 17.24 -6.10
N LYS A 50 2.83 18.29 -6.74
CA LYS A 50 3.17 18.65 -8.13
C LYS A 50 4.52 19.39 -8.23
N ASN A 51 5.15 19.66 -7.09
CA ASN A 51 6.35 20.46 -6.99
C ASN A 51 7.29 19.86 -5.93
N LEU A 52 8.51 19.47 -6.31
CA LEU A 52 9.48 18.83 -5.42
C LEU A 52 10.19 19.85 -4.51
N GLU A 53 10.13 21.14 -4.83
CA GLU A 53 10.85 22.20 -4.12
C GLU A 53 10.33 22.47 -2.71
N ASN A 54 9.09 22.05 -2.39
CA ASN A 54 8.43 22.30 -1.09
C ASN A 54 7.94 21.02 -0.39
N VAL A 55 8.45 19.84 -0.77
CA VAL A 55 8.10 18.59 -0.07
C VAL A 55 8.78 18.61 1.29
N ASN A 56 8.00 18.49 2.36
CA ASN A 56 8.59 18.21 3.66
C ASN A 56 9.24 16.80 3.64
N PHE A 57 10.57 16.78 3.63
CA PHE A 57 11.39 15.57 3.60
C PHE A 57 11.69 15.02 5.00
N ASP A 58 11.00 15.51 6.03
CA ASP A 58 11.20 15.07 7.39
C ASP A 58 11.12 13.54 7.50
N LYS A 59 12.15 12.97 8.14
CA LYS A 59 12.16 11.57 8.54
C LYS A 59 11.02 11.32 9.51
N VAL A 60 10.50 10.09 9.48
CA VAL A 60 9.55 9.61 10.48
C VAL A 60 10.24 8.64 11.42
N ARG A 61 9.96 8.77 12.72
CA ARG A 61 10.35 7.77 13.71
C ARG A 61 9.31 6.64 13.72
N MET A 62 9.78 5.40 13.76
CA MET A 62 8.93 4.22 13.86
C MET A 62 9.15 3.51 15.19
N ASP A 63 8.07 3.07 15.83
CA ASP A 63 8.14 2.29 17.07
C ASP A 63 8.06 0.79 16.75
N SER A 64 9.21 0.11 16.70
CA SER A 64 9.29 -1.31 16.38
C SER A 64 8.67 -2.23 17.43
N GLU A 65 8.41 -1.72 18.63
CA GLU A 65 7.83 -2.45 19.77
C GLU A 65 6.33 -2.14 19.99
N SER A 66 5.78 -1.21 19.20
CA SER A 66 4.34 -0.96 19.19
C SER A 66 3.90 -0.36 17.86
N MET A 67 3.56 -1.23 16.91
CA MET A 67 3.12 -0.82 15.59
C MET A 67 1.61 -0.68 15.49
N ARG A 68 1.14 0.55 15.21
CA ARG A 68 -0.26 0.80 14.88
C ARG A 68 -0.53 0.57 13.39
N ASP A 69 -1.64 -0.07 13.08
CA ASP A 69 -2.04 -0.31 11.70
C ASP A 69 -2.79 0.87 11.09
N TRP A 70 -2.06 1.77 10.45
CA TRP A 70 -2.66 2.92 9.77
C TRP A 70 -3.29 2.59 8.42
N SER A 71 -3.09 1.37 7.90
CA SER A 71 -3.56 1.00 6.55
C SER A 71 -4.96 0.40 6.56
N TYR A 72 -5.35 -0.29 7.64
CA TYR A 72 -6.61 -1.04 7.69
C TYR A 72 -7.37 -0.85 9.00
N ASP A 73 -6.69 -0.83 10.15
CA ASP A 73 -7.36 -0.69 11.44
C ASP A 73 -6.54 0.16 12.41
N TYR A 74 -6.85 1.46 12.41
CA TYR A 74 -6.21 2.47 13.26
C TYR A 74 -6.35 2.20 14.77
N THR A 75 -7.29 1.34 15.17
CA THR A 75 -7.49 0.95 16.58
C THR A 75 -6.55 -0.18 16.98
N LYS A 76 -6.12 -1.00 16.02
CA LYS A 76 -5.26 -2.15 16.26
C LYS A 76 -3.80 -1.75 16.44
N ARG A 77 -3.17 -2.37 17.44
CA ARG A 77 -1.72 -2.32 17.69
C ARG A 77 -1.14 -3.72 17.67
N HIS A 78 0.09 -3.81 17.20
CA HIS A 78 0.93 -5.00 17.18
C HIS A 78 2.11 -4.78 18.13
N ALA A 79 2.48 -5.82 18.88
CA ALA A 79 3.58 -5.75 19.85
C ALA A 79 4.96 -5.69 19.18
N GLN A 80 5.07 -6.13 17.93
CA GLN A 80 6.30 -6.03 17.16
C GLN A 80 6.02 -5.60 15.72
N LEU A 81 7.00 -4.98 15.08
CA LEU A 81 6.95 -4.66 13.66
C LEU A 81 6.76 -5.91 12.80
N ALA A 82 7.43 -7.01 13.12
CA ALA A 82 7.28 -8.27 12.42
C ALA A 82 5.82 -8.79 12.46
N ASP A 83 5.14 -8.69 13.61
CA ASP A 83 3.73 -9.09 13.74
C ASP A 83 2.80 -8.22 12.88
N PHE A 84 3.08 -6.92 12.80
CA PHE A 84 2.35 -6.02 11.91
C PHE A 84 2.54 -6.39 10.44
N LEU A 85 3.78 -6.71 10.03
CA LEU A 85 4.11 -7.11 8.67
C LEU A 85 3.44 -8.44 8.31
N GLU A 86 3.45 -9.42 9.21
CA GLU A 86 2.76 -10.71 9.04
C GLU A 86 1.26 -10.52 8.88
N ALA A 87 0.63 -9.78 9.78
CA ALA A 87 -0.80 -9.54 9.70
C ALA A 87 -1.18 -8.76 8.44
N SER A 88 -0.35 -7.80 8.02
CA SER A 88 -0.55 -7.03 6.78
C SER A 88 -0.44 -7.91 5.54
N HIS A 89 0.55 -8.80 5.51
CA HIS A 89 0.76 -9.73 4.42
C HIS A 89 -0.39 -10.73 4.29
N ALA A 90 -0.81 -11.34 5.40
CA ALA A 90 -1.95 -12.26 5.43
C ALA A 90 -3.24 -11.59 4.89
N ARG A 91 -3.44 -10.30 5.17
CA ARG A 91 -4.56 -9.54 4.62
C ARG A 91 -4.44 -9.25 3.13
N GLN A 92 -3.25 -8.92 2.64
CA GLN A 92 -3.04 -8.77 1.20
C GLN A 92 -3.30 -10.08 0.45
N GLU A 93 -2.87 -11.21 1.02
CA GLU A 93 -3.13 -12.52 0.44
C GLU A 93 -4.63 -12.86 0.46
N ALA A 94 -5.35 -12.53 1.54
CA ALA A 94 -6.81 -12.67 1.57
C ALA A 94 -7.52 -11.81 0.51
N VAL A 95 -7.07 -10.56 0.30
CA VAL A 95 -7.58 -9.69 -0.78
C VAL A 95 -7.32 -10.32 -2.15
N ARG A 96 -6.12 -10.87 -2.36
CA ARG A 96 -5.75 -11.53 -3.62
C ARG A 96 -6.63 -12.75 -3.89
N GLN A 97 -6.83 -13.60 -2.88
CA GLN A 97 -7.68 -14.79 -2.98
C GLN A 97 -9.13 -14.42 -3.24
N PHE A 98 -9.63 -13.38 -2.56
CA PHE A 98 -10.97 -12.85 -2.77
C PHE A 98 -11.19 -12.38 -4.21
N ALA A 99 -10.28 -11.54 -4.72
CA ALA A 99 -10.35 -11.02 -6.08
C ALA A 99 -10.31 -12.18 -7.10
N ALA A 100 -9.40 -13.13 -6.91
CA ALA A 100 -9.29 -14.31 -7.78
C ALA A 100 -10.58 -15.16 -7.79
N ALA A 101 -11.20 -15.38 -6.63
CA ALA A 101 -12.43 -16.16 -6.50
C ALA A 101 -13.63 -15.50 -7.21
N ARG A 102 -13.62 -14.17 -7.35
CA ARG A 102 -14.69 -13.39 -8.00
C ARG A 102 -14.37 -13.00 -9.44
N GLY A 103 -13.20 -13.34 -9.95
CA GLY A 103 -12.73 -12.88 -11.27
C GLY A 103 -12.48 -11.36 -11.33
N GLU A 104 -12.27 -10.72 -10.19
CA GLU A 104 -11.97 -9.29 -10.08
C GLU A 104 -10.47 -9.05 -10.28
N LEU A 105 -10.11 -7.88 -10.81
CA LEU A 105 -8.72 -7.58 -11.12
C LEU A 105 -7.94 -7.26 -9.84
N HIS A 106 -6.93 -8.08 -9.54
CA HIS A 106 -5.91 -7.76 -8.53
C HIS A 106 -4.62 -7.25 -9.18
N LEU A 107 -4.08 -6.19 -8.61
CA LEU A 107 -2.89 -5.50 -9.07
C LEU A 107 -1.92 -5.27 -7.90
N GLU A 108 -0.63 -5.32 -8.20
CA GLU A 108 0.43 -4.97 -7.26
C GLU A 108 1.05 -3.65 -7.69
N TYR A 109 1.22 -2.73 -6.75
CA TYR A 109 1.75 -1.39 -7.01
C TYR A 109 3.08 -1.41 -7.76
N GLU A 110 3.96 -2.33 -7.38
CA GLU A 110 5.28 -2.52 -7.96
C GLU A 110 5.25 -2.96 -9.43
N ASP A 111 4.15 -3.53 -9.92
CA ASP A 111 3.98 -3.85 -11.36
C ASP A 111 3.85 -2.56 -12.19
N PHE A 112 3.19 -1.54 -11.64
CA PHE A 112 3.12 -0.22 -12.24
C PHE A 112 4.42 0.55 -12.14
N GLU A 113 5.25 0.28 -11.11
CA GLU A 113 6.54 0.95 -11.01
C GLU A 113 7.53 0.46 -12.06
N LYS A 114 7.56 -0.86 -12.31
CA LYS A 114 8.47 -1.47 -13.28
C LYS A 114 8.00 -1.26 -14.71
N ASN A 115 6.70 -1.35 -14.96
CA ASN A 115 6.14 -1.15 -16.30
C ASN A 115 4.74 -0.52 -16.22
N PRO A 116 4.67 0.83 -16.10
CA PRO A 116 3.42 1.57 -15.96
C PRO A 116 2.41 1.29 -17.08
N LEU A 117 2.90 1.08 -18.31
CA LEU A 117 2.06 0.82 -19.48
C LEU A 117 1.37 -0.55 -19.37
N SER A 118 2.10 -1.59 -18.97
CA SER A 118 1.51 -2.93 -18.82
C SER A 118 0.43 -3.00 -17.74
N GLY A 119 0.60 -2.26 -16.64
CA GLY A 119 -0.42 -2.17 -15.60
C GLY A 119 -1.67 -1.44 -16.09
N ALA A 120 -1.50 -0.35 -16.85
CA ALA A 120 -2.61 0.39 -17.43
C ALA A 120 -3.38 -0.44 -18.48
N GLU A 121 -2.69 -1.21 -19.31
CA GLU A 121 -3.31 -2.10 -20.30
C GLU A 121 -4.21 -3.15 -19.64
N ARG A 122 -3.76 -3.79 -18.54
CA ARG A 122 -4.58 -4.75 -17.78
C ARG A 122 -5.86 -4.11 -17.22
N ILE A 123 -5.79 -2.85 -16.80
CA ILE A 123 -6.96 -2.09 -16.33
C ILE A 123 -7.93 -1.84 -17.50
N PHE A 124 -7.42 -1.37 -18.65
CA PHE A 124 -8.27 -1.11 -19.81
C PHE A 124 -8.96 -2.37 -20.32
N ASP A 125 -8.23 -3.48 -20.39
CA ASP A 125 -8.77 -4.78 -20.80
C ASP A 125 -9.86 -5.25 -19.81
N PHE A 126 -9.60 -5.14 -18.50
CA PHE A 126 -10.58 -5.51 -17.47
C PHE A 126 -11.84 -4.65 -17.51
N LEU A 127 -11.69 -3.35 -17.79
CA LEU A 127 -12.82 -2.43 -17.93
C LEU A 127 -13.51 -2.54 -19.29
N GLU A 128 -12.96 -3.29 -20.25
CA GLU A 128 -13.45 -3.43 -21.63
C GLU A 128 -13.50 -2.07 -22.37
N VAL A 129 -12.49 -1.23 -22.15
CA VAL A 129 -12.38 0.09 -22.77
C VAL A 129 -11.15 0.19 -23.69
N PRO A 130 -11.15 1.11 -24.66
CA PRO A 130 -9.98 1.33 -25.51
C PRO A 130 -8.73 1.67 -24.71
N ARG A 131 -7.62 1.01 -25.03
CA ARG A 131 -6.31 1.32 -24.44
C ARG A 131 -5.86 2.70 -24.88
N ILE A 132 -5.48 3.53 -23.92
CA ILE A 132 -4.89 4.84 -24.16
C ILE A 132 -3.52 4.96 -23.49
N GLN A 133 -2.64 5.79 -24.04
CA GLN A 133 -1.38 6.08 -23.39
C GLN A 133 -1.63 6.98 -22.16
N ALA A 134 -1.75 6.37 -20.99
CA ALA A 134 -1.85 7.10 -19.73
C ALA A 134 -0.53 7.80 -19.42
N LYS A 135 -0.59 9.11 -19.15
CA LYS A 135 0.55 9.91 -18.67
C LYS A 135 0.23 10.45 -17.28
N SER A 136 1.08 10.15 -16.30
CA SER A 136 0.97 10.76 -14.97
C SER A 136 1.78 12.06 -14.94
N PRO A 137 1.18 13.21 -14.57
CA PRO A 137 1.91 14.44 -14.33
C PRO A 137 2.56 14.47 -12.92
N LEU A 138 2.34 13.45 -12.09
CA LEU A 138 2.79 13.42 -10.71
C LEU A 138 4.21 12.87 -10.60
N LEU A 139 5.07 13.58 -9.88
CA LEU A 139 6.42 13.14 -9.53
C LEU A 139 6.35 12.22 -8.30
N LYS A 140 7.09 11.11 -8.36
CA LYS A 140 7.21 10.21 -7.21
C LYS A 140 7.98 10.91 -6.10
N THR A 141 7.36 11.03 -4.93
CA THR A 141 8.02 11.53 -3.70
C THR A 141 8.65 10.39 -2.89
N GLY A 142 8.65 9.16 -3.43
CA GLY A 142 8.99 7.93 -2.75
C GLY A 142 10.27 7.23 -3.19
N ASP A 143 11.02 7.67 -4.21
CA ASP A 143 12.15 6.87 -4.75
C ASP A 143 13.45 6.92 -3.92
N ARG A 144 13.40 7.40 -2.67
CA ARG A 144 14.56 7.42 -1.76
C ARG A 144 14.66 6.14 -0.93
N PRO A 145 15.87 5.69 -0.56
CA PRO A 145 16.07 4.58 0.38
C PRO A 145 15.30 4.78 1.68
N LEU A 146 14.88 3.68 2.33
CA LEU A 146 14.18 3.76 3.63
C LEU A 146 15.03 4.42 4.73
N SER A 147 16.36 4.32 4.65
CA SER A 147 17.30 5.00 5.55
C SER A 147 17.19 6.53 5.50
N ASP A 148 16.76 7.07 4.37
CA ASP A 148 16.55 8.51 4.18
C ASP A 148 15.17 8.95 4.67
N LEU A 149 14.25 8.01 4.89
CA LEU A 149 12.87 8.27 5.26
C LEU A 149 12.57 7.95 6.74
N ILE A 150 13.38 7.10 7.36
CA ILE A 150 13.21 6.64 8.75
C ILE A 150 14.30 7.24 9.63
N GLU A 151 13.91 7.92 10.71
CA GLU A 151 14.85 8.57 11.64
C GLU A 151 15.70 7.53 12.39
N ASN A 152 15.06 6.49 12.92
CA ASN A 152 15.68 5.40 13.65
C ASN A 152 15.85 4.15 12.77
N TYR A 153 16.32 4.34 11.53
CA TYR A 153 16.46 3.24 10.56
C TYR A 153 17.25 2.06 11.11
N ASP A 154 18.35 2.30 11.85
CA ASP A 154 19.17 1.23 12.42
C ASP A 154 18.42 0.38 13.45
N GLU A 155 17.50 0.98 14.23
CA GLU A 155 16.63 0.25 15.15
C GLU A 155 15.64 -0.63 14.38
N VAL A 156 14.97 -0.04 13.38
CA VAL A 156 14.03 -0.76 12.50
C VAL A 156 14.71 -1.92 11.78
N SER A 157 15.87 -1.66 11.17
CA SER A 157 16.68 -2.66 10.48
C SER A 157 17.06 -3.80 11.41
N ARG A 158 17.56 -3.50 12.62
CA ARG A 158 17.88 -4.53 13.63
C ARG A 158 16.65 -5.34 14.04
N SER A 159 15.47 -4.74 14.15
CA SER A 159 14.25 -5.46 14.52
C SER A 159 13.74 -6.43 13.44
N LEU A 160 14.13 -6.22 12.17
CA LEU A 160 13.72 -7.05 11.04
C LEU A 160 14.80 -8.01 10.56
N LYS A 161 16.04 -7.82 11.01
CA LYS A 161 17.17 -8.68 10.69
C LYS A 161 16.89 -10.13 11.09
N ASP A 162 17.29 -11.06 10.23
CA ASP A 162 17.09 -12.51 10.41
C ASP A 162 15.62 -12.93 10.46
N THR A 163 14.69 -12.03 10.09
CA THR A 163 13.27 -12.36 9.89
C THR A 163 12.98 -12.50 8.39
N ARG A 164 11.88 -13.18 8.03
CA ARG A 164 11.39 -13.23 6.65
C ARG A 164 11.03 -11.85 6.06
N TRP A 165 11.01 -10.81 6.89
CA TRP A 165 10.65 -9.45 6.52
C TRP A 165 11.86 -8.55 6.26
N GLU A 166 13.08 -9.07 6.41
CA GLU A 166 14.32 -8.29 6.19
C GLU A 166 14.36 -7.67 4.78
N SER A 167 13.87 -8.38 3.76
CA SER A 167 13.79 -7.89 2.38
C SER A 167 12.88 -6.66 2.20
N MET A 168 12.08 -6.30 3.19
CA MET A 168 11.25 -5.08 3.15
C MET A 168 12.07 -3.81 3.39
N LEU A 169 13.33 -3.94 3.81
CA LEU A 169 14.27 -2.83 4.02
C LEU A 169 14.84 -2.28 2.70
N GLU A 170 14.69 -3.01 1.60
CA GLU A 170 15.10 -2.66 0.23
C GLU A 170 14.14 -1.67 -0.45
#